data_AF-A0A3B4YPG8-F1
#
_entry.id   AF-A0A3B4YPG8-F1
#
_cell.length_a   1.000
_cell.length_b   1.000
_cell.length_c   1.000
_cell.angle_alpha   90.00
_cell.angle_beta   90.00
_cell.angle_gamma   90.00
#
_symmetry.space_group_name_H-M   'P 1'
#
loop_
_entity.id
_entity.type
_entity.pdbx_description
1 polymer ?
#
loop_
_entity_poly.entity_id
_entity_poly.type
_entity_poly.pdbx_seq_one_letter_code
_entity_poly.pdbx_strand_id
1 'polypeptide(L)' 'YFMGVCKSPSALAVALNDYLTSRSYLAGFSPSQADQKAFKLLHRPPDPQHVHALRWYRHIASLQLDLNSESSSE' A
#
# COMPACT_ATOMS: atom_id res chain seq x y z
N TYR A 1 23.37 -7.76 18.87
CA TYR A 1 23.07 -6.65 17.92
C TYR A 1 21.59 -6.73 17.60
N PHE A 2 20.77 -5.91 18.27
CA PHE A 2 19.35 -5.76 17.95
C PHE A 2 19.25 -5.09 16.58
N MET A 3 18.86 -5.83 15.54
CA MET A 3 18.40 -5.24 14.29
C MET A 3 17.07 -4.53 14.59
N GLY A 4 17.18 -3.31 15.11
CA GLY A 4 16.12 -2.32 15.02
C GLY A 4 15.91 -2.06 13.55
N VAL A 5 14.96 -2.76 12.95
CA VAL A 5 14.44 -2.41 11.64
C VAL A 5 13.74 -1.08 11.85
N CYS A 6 14.49 0.01 11.70
CA CYS A 6 13.96 1.34 11.59
C CYS A 6 13.03 1.29 10.39
N LYS A 7 11.72 1.10 10.62
CA LYS A 7 10.68 1.23 9.59
C LYS A 7 10.58 2.71 9.22
N SER A 8 11.64 3.21 8.58
CA SER A 8 11.59 4.48 7.89
C SER A 8 10.53 4.35 6.80
N PRO A 9 9.66 5.34 6.61
CA PRO A 9 8.63 5.31 5.57
C PRO A 9 9.23 5.04 4.17
N SER A 10 10.47 5.48 3.94
CA SER A 10 11.25 5.18 2.75
C SER A 10 11.56 3.68 2.60
N ALA A 11 12.05 3.02 3.65
CA ALA A 11 12.38 1.60 3.61
C ALA A 11 11.14 0.72 3.41
N LEU A 12 10.00 1.13 3.94
CA LEU A 12 8.72 0.45 3.73
C LEU A 12 8.25 0.56 2.27
N ALA A 13 8.41 1.73 1.64
CA ALA A 13 8.08 1.91 0.22
C ALA A 13 8.94 1.05 -0.71
N VAL A 14 10.24 0.94 -0.43
CA VAL A 14 11.18 0.09 -1.18
C VAL A 14 10.78 -1.38 -1.07
N ALA A 15 10.63 -1.89 0.16
CA ALA A 15 10.25 -3.29 0.38
C ALA A 15 8.89 -3.63 -0.24
N LEU A 16 7.94 -2.68 -0.21
CA LEU A 16 6.65 -2.84 -0.84
C LEU A 16 6.75 -2.88 -2.36
N ASN A 17 7.58 -2.05 -2.98
CA ASN A 17 7.80 -2.05 -4.42
C ASN A 17 8.32 -3.40 -4.92
N ASP A 18 9.34 -3.94 -4.24
CA ASP A 18 9.93 -5.23 -4.60
C ASP A 18 8.92 -6.36 -4.42
N TYR A 19 8.13 -6.33 -3.34
CA TYR A 19 7.07 -7.30 -3.11
C TYR A 19 5.98 -7.26 -4.20
N LEU A 20 5.56 -6.05 -4.60
CA LEU A 20 4.55 -5.83 -5.63
C LEU A 20 5.06 -5.98 -7.07
N THR A 21 6.33 -6.32 -7.23
CA THR A 21 6.90 -6.66 -8.55
C THR A 21 6.32 -7.97 -9.06
N SER A 22 6.13 -8.95 -8.17
CA SER A 22 5.55 -10.27 -8.50
C SER A 22 4.08 -10.42 -8.11
N ARG A 23 3.51 -9.44 -7.40
CA ARG A 23 2.18 -9.51 -6.79
C ARG A 23 1.41 -8.22 -7.02
N SER A 24 0.10 -8.33 -7.20
CA SER A 24 -0.76 -7.15 -7.35
C SER A 24 -1.22 -6.57 -6.01
N TYR A 25 -1.25 -7.36 -4.94
CA TYR A 25 -1.73 -7.00 -3.61
C TYR A 25 -0.86 -7.58 -2.49
N LEU A 26 -1.02 -7.06 -1.27
CA LEU A 26 -0.29 -7.56 -0.10
C LEU A 26 -0.81 -8.91 0.42
N ALA A 27 -2.07 -9.25 0.17
CA ALA A 27 -2.61 -10.57 0.49
C ALA A 27 -3.55 -11.08 -0.62
N GLY A 28 -3.20 -12.22 -1.22
CA GLY A 28 -4.02 -12.86 -2.25
C GLY A 28 -4.13 -12.05 -3.54
N PHE A 29 -5.34 -12.02 -4.12
CA PHE A 29 -5.65 -11.38 -5.40
C PHE A 29 -6.68 -10.23 -5.29
N SER A 30 -7.03 -9.84 -4.07
CA SER A 30 -8.05 -8.82 -3.79
C SER A 30 -7.56 -7.87 -2.70
N PRO A 31 -8.06 -6.62 -2.66
CA PRO A 31 -7.72 -5.67 -1.59
C PRO A 31 -8.09 -6.25 -0.21
N SER A 32 -7.14 -6.25 0.70
CA SER A 32 -7.29 -6.84 2.04
C SER A 32 -7.00 -5.82 3.15
N GLN A 33 -7.23 -6.19 4.41
CA GLN A 33 -6.82 -5.38 5.55
C GLN A 33 -5.30 -5.12 5.58
N ALA A 34 -4.48 -6.00 5.01
CA ALA A 34 -3.05 -5.78 4.91
C ALA A 34 -2.75 -4.56 4.03
N ASP A 35 -3.51 -4.39 2.95
CA ASP A 35 -3.37 -3.26 2.04
C ASP A 35 -3.73 -1.94 2.71
N GLN A 36 -4.84 -1.91 3.45
CA GLN A 36 -5.24 -0.73 4.22
C GLN A 36 -4.21 -0.36 5.30
N LYS A 37 -3.64 -1.35 6.00
CA LYS A 37 -2.59 -1.11 7.02
C LYS A 37 -1.33 -0.53 6.38
N ALA A 38 -0.86 -1.09 5.28
CA ALA A 38 0.31 -0.57 4.57
C ALA A 38 0.07 0.83 4.00
N PHE A 39 -1.13 1.08 3.47
CA PHE A 39 -1.53 2.39 2.94
C PHE A 39 -1.51 3.45 4.04
N LYS A 40 -2.08 3.14 5.21
CA LYS A 40 -2.04 4.02 6.40
C LYS A 40 -0.60 4.25 6.88
N LEU A 41 0.26 3.24 6.87
CA LEU A 41 1.66 3.38 7.28
C LEU A 41 2.47 4.27 6.33
N LEU A 42 2.20 4.22 5.03
CA LEU A 42 2.88 5.04 4.03
C LEU A 42 2.60 6.54 4.25
N HIS A 43 1.38 6.91 4.67
CA HIS A 43 0.85 8.29 4.84
C HIS A 43 0.96 9.22 3.62
N ARG A 44 1.91 8.99 2.72
CA ARG A 44 2.24 9.76 1.52
C ARG A 44 2.49 8.80 0.36
N PRO A 45 2.28 9.27 -0.89
CA PRO A 45 2.61 8.47 -2.06
C PRO A 45 4.11 8.14 -2.08
N PRO A 46 4.48 6.89 -2.44
CA PRO A 46 5.86 6.51 -2.61
C PRO A 46 6.48 7.25 -3.80
N ASP A 47 7.81 7.39 -3.78
CA ASP A 47 8.56 8.05 -4.85
C ASP A 47 8.24 7.44 -6.23
N PRO A 48 8.11 8.23 -7.31
CA PRO A 48 7.87 7.73 -8.66
C PRO A 48 8.92 6.71 -9.17
N GLN A 49 10.10 6.65 -8.54
CA GLN A 49 11.06 5.57 -8.77
C GLN A 49 10.51 4.18 -8.41
N HIS A 50 9.57 4.10 -7.47
CA HIS A 50 8.91 2.87 -7.03
C HIS A 50 7.58 2.66 -7.77
N VAL A 51 7.67 2.38 -9.08
CA VAL A 51 6.51 2.27 -9.97
C VAL A 51 5.46 1.24 -9.51
N HIS A 52 5.88 0.12 -8.93
CA HIS A 52 4.97 -0.93 -8.47
C HIS A 52 4.21 -0.50 -7.21
N ALA A 53 4.92 0.10 -6.25
CA ALA A 53 4.32 0.65 -5.05
C ALA A 53 3.39 1.83 -5.38
N LEU A 54 3.79 2.71 -6.31
CA LEU A 54 2.98 3.85 -6.73
C LEU A 54 1.69 3.42 -7.43
N ARG A 55 1.76 2.44 -8.34
CA ARG A 55 0.59 1.86 -9.00
C ARG A 55 -0.41 1.33 -7.96
N TRP A 56 0.07 0.53 -7.02
CA TRP A 56 -0.74 -0.02 -5.95
C TRP A 56 -1.32 1.06 -5.04
N TYR A 57 -0.53 2.07 -4.65
CA TYR A 57 -1.00 3.16 -3.78
C TYR A 57 -2.18 3.92 -4.41
N ARG A 58 -2.08 4.25 -5.70
CA ARG A 58 -3.17 4.91 -6.45
C ARG A 58 -4.41 4.03 -6.54
N HIS A 59 -4.21 2.73 -6.73
CA HIS A 59 -5.31 1.77 -6.78
C HIS A 59 -6.06 1.66 -5.45
N ILE A 60 -5.34 1.47 -4.32
CA ILE A 60 -5.95 1.41 -2.99
C ILE A 60 -6.63 2.74 -2.62
N ALA A 61 -6.04 3.88 -3.01
CA ALA A 61 -6.65 5.19 -2.80
C ALA A 61 -7.99 5.36 -3.52
N SER A 62 -8.10 4.89 -4.78
CA SER A 62 -9.38 4.88 -5.51
C SER A 62 -10.40 3.96 -4.84
N LEU A 63 -9.99 2.76 -4.44
CA LEU A 63 -10.89 1.81 -3.75
C LEU A 63 -11.43 2.37 -2.44
N GLN A 64 -10.63 3.11 -1.67
CA GLN A 64 -11.10 3.79 -0.45
C GLN A 64 -12.18 4.83 -0.75
N LEU A 65 -12.05 5.55 -1.87
CA LEU A 65 -13.04 6.54 -2.30
C LEU A 65 -14.35 5.86 -2.72
N ASP A 66 -14.27 4.79 -3.51
CA ASP A 66 -15.44 4.05 -3.99
C ASP A 66 -16.21 3.40 -2.82
N LEU A 67 -15.50 2.78 -1.87
CA LEU A 67 -16.11 2.17 -0.67
C LEU A 67 -16.86 3.19 0.19
N ASN A 68 -16.38 4.44 0.27
CA ASN A 68 -17.07 5.49 1.01
C ASN A 68 -18.37 5.95 0.30
N SER A 69 -18.43 5.81 -1.02
CA SER A 69 -19.62 6.13 -1.80
C SER A 69 -20.72 5.06 -1.64
N GLU A 70 -20.34 3.80 -1.48
CA GLU A 70 -21.30 2.68 -1.35
C GLU A 70 -21.91 2.58 0.05
N SER A 71 -21.20 3.03 1.10
CA SER A 71 -21.71 3.02 2.49
C SER A 71 -22.79 4.06 2.82
N SER A 72 -23.12 4.97 1.89
CA SER A 72 -24.14 6.02 2.10
C SER A 72 -25.53 5.64 1.60
N SER A 73 -25.72 4.41 1.12
CA SER A 73 -26.99 3.92 0.57
C SER A 73 -27.45 2.65 1.28
N GLU A 74 -27.69 2.70 2.59
CA GLU A 74 -28.55 1.72 3.28
C GLU A 74 -29.23 2.34 4.51
#